data_AF-A0AAD6XAP8-F1
#
_entry.id   AF-A0AAD6XAP8-F1
#
_cell.length_a   1.000
_cell.length_b   1.000
_cell.length_c   1.000
_cell.angle_alpha   90.00
_cell.angle_beta   90.00
_cell.angle_gamma   90.00
#
_symmetry.space_group_name_H-M   'P 1'
#
loop_
_entity.id
_entity.type
_entity.pdbx_description
1 polymer ?
#
loop_
_entity_poly.entity_id
_entity_poly.type
_entity_poly.pdbx_seq_one_letter_code
_entity_poly.pdbx_strand_id
1 'polypeptide(L)'
;MTPQPPEGLSASSLIPAKGAELKFWIVKTNELAEKKVLNVSGNVDTLRANLATYYGLDLTINPRTEAITAPTVNEDIRDRQWADLAATGVEWRDKVRAGIQFKLLTQDKHSAFPILSAAQDLLPTKNNGAPTRSVHFNSELKILPTAAPVKLQSGSGHSSMSAINPPAPTQPSVTIPSTINPSSAAGPVSQLEAAALDDLSTAIAGLERCEGLQAIIQQIESGAVKAIRDRYGPSKPGHRGTADASWSKYSNLVSKRERLHRILIQDFEGDKERFFGFFSVPPPAAKKRKHCRSGAMVRSRSQDP
;
A
#
# COMPACT_ATOMS: atom_id res chain seq x y z
N MET A 1 3.97 -17.42 -46.52
CA MET A 1 2.71 -16.66 -46.40
C MET A 1 2.60 -16.17 -44.97
N THR A 2 2.64 -14.86 -44.75
CA THR A 2 2.43 -14.28 -43.43
C THR A 2 0.94 -14.36 -43.09
N PRO A 3 0.56 -14.88 -41.92
CA PRO A 3 -0.84 -14.96 -41.51
C PRO A 3 -1.43 -13.55 -41.37
N GLN A 4 -2.71 -13.39 -41.69
CA GLN A 4 -3.39 -12.10 -41.52
C GLN A 4 -3.59 -11.81 -40.02
N PRO A 5 -3.26 -10.60 -39.54
CA PRO A 5 -3.44 -10.24 -38.14
C PRO A 5 -4.93 -10.13 -37.76
N PRO A 6 -5.31 -10.52 -36.53
CA PRO A 6 -6.66 -10.32 -36.02
C PRO A 6 -7.01 -8.82 -35.96
N GLU A 7 -8.30 -8.52 -36.06
CA GLU A 7 -8.82 -7.16 -36.10
C GLU A 7 -8.33 -6.32 -34.90
N GLY A 8 -7.77 -5.14 -35.19
CA GLY A 8 -7.20 -4.23 -34.20
C GLY A 8 -5.75 -4.53 -33.76
N LEU A 9 -5.14 -5.61 -34.26
CA LEU A 9 -3.72 -5.90 -34.01
C LEU A 9 -2.83 -5.17 -35.04
N SER A 10 -2.17 -4.09 -34.60
CA SER A 10 -1.20 -3.33 -35.37
C SER A 10 0.06 -3.09 -34.52
N ALA A 11 1.17 -2.68 -35.15
CA ALA A 11 2.37 -2.30 -34.41
C ALA A 11 2.08 -1.19 -33.37
N SER A 12 1.20 -0.24 -33.72
CA SER A 12 0.78 0.85 -32.84
C SER A 12 -0.06 0.40 -31.65
N SER A 13 -0.89 -0.65 -31.77
CA SER A 13 -1.65 -1.19 -30.64
C SER A 13 -0.82 -2.14 -29.78
N LEU A 14 0.21 -2.78 -30.34
CA LEU A 14 1.06 -3.74 -29.62
C LEU A 14 1.99 -3.10 -28.59
N ILE A 15 2.52 -1.91 -28.88
CA ILE A 15 3.46 -1.17 -28.02
C ILE A 15 2.84 -0.78 -26.66
N PRO A 16 1.63 -0.17 -26.59
CA PRO A 16 1.00 0.18 -25.31
C PRO A 16 0.27 -0.99 -24.64
N ALA A 17 0.06 -2.11 -25.33
CA ALA A 17 -0.81 -3.18 -24.86
C ALA A 17 -0.35 -3.81 -23.54
N LYS A 18 -1.29 -4.05 -22.64
CA LYS A 18 -1.06 -4.68 -21.33
C LYS A 18 -1.01 -6.20 -21.44
N GLY A 19 -0.47 -6.87 -20.42
CA GLY A 19 -0.33 -8.34 -20.42
C GLY A 19 -1.62 -9.13 -20.65
N ALA A 20 -2.79 -8.60 -20.26
CA ALA A 20 -4.08 -9.25 -20.52
C ALA A 20 -4.48 -9.18 -22.01
N GLU A 21 -4.31 -8.02 -22.64
CA GLU A 21 -4.61 -7.79 -24.07
C GLU A 21 -3.70 -8.64 -24.96
N LEU A 22 -2.41 -8.71 -24.63
CA LEU A 22 -1.45 -9.55 -25.36
C LEU A 22 -1.83 -11.04 -25.30
N LYS A 23 -2.24 -11.52 -24.12
CA LYS A 23 -2.70 -12.92 -23.96
C LYS A 23 -3.97 -13.18 -24.76
N PHE A 24 -4.91 -12.24 -24.77
CA PHE A 24 -6.11 -12.33 -25.58
C PHE A 24 -5.79 -12.48 -27.07
N TRP A 25 -4.90 -11.65 -27.60
CA TRP A 25 -4.48 -11.75 -29.00
C TRP A 25 -3.74 -13.06 -29.31
N ILE A 26 -2.90 -13.56 -28.40
CA ILE A 26 -2.23 -14.85 -28.57
C ILE A 26 -3.25 -16.00 -28.62
N VAL A 27 -4.28 -15.97 -27.77
CA VAL A 27 -5.35 -16.98 -27.78
C VAL A 27 -6.10 -16.93 -29.12
N LYS A 28 -6.54 -15.75 -29.56
CA LYS A 28 -7.18 -15.58 -30.88
C LYS A 28 -6.29 -16.04 -32.03
N THR A 29 -4.99 -15.77 -31.95
CA THR A 29 -4.01 -16.19 -32.97
C THR A 29 -3.94 -17.72 -33.06
N ASN A 30 -3.88 -18.39 -31.91
CA ASN A 30 -3.85 -19.85 -31.84
C ASN A 30 -5.16 -20.49 -32.30
N GLU A 31 -6.31 -19.86 -31.99
CA GLU A 31 -7.63 -20.28 -32.48
C GLU A 31 -7.70 -20.19 -34.00
N LEU A 32 -7.29 -19.06 -34.60
CA LEU A 32 -7.27 -18.86 -36.05
C LEU A 32 -6.29 -19.80 -36.77
N ALA A 33 -5.21 -20.20 -36.11
CA ALA A 33 -4.24 -21.14 -36.65
C ALA A 33 -4.66 -22.62 -36.46
N GLU A 34 -5.77 -22.87 -35.75
CA GLU A 34 -6.24 -24.20 -35.31
C GLU A 34 -5.18 -25.04 -34.57
N LYS A 35 -4.12 -24.37 -34.08
CA LYS A 35 -2.99 -25.01 -33.41
C LYS A 35 -2.29 -24.03 -32.49
N LYS A 36 -1.63 -24.56 -31.46
CA LYS A 36 -0.86 -23.75 -30.51
C LYS A 36 0.48 -23.32 -31.12
N VAL A 37 0.50 -22.18 -31.79
CA VAL A 37 1.71 -21.62 -32.41
C VAL A 37 2.48 -20.71 -31.44
N LEU A 38 1.76 -19.98 -30.59
CA LEU A 38 2.32 -19.01 -29.67
C LEU A 38 2.06 -19.42 -28.21
N ASN A 39 3.05 -19.20 -27.34
CA ASN A 39 2.90 -19.47 -25.92
C ASN A 39 2.23 -18.29 -25.19
N VAL A 40 1.26 -18.59 -24.34
CA VAL A 40 0.47 -17.60 -23.56
C VAL A 40 1.20 -17.15 -22.29
N SER A 41 2.22 -17.89 -21.85
CA SER A 41 3.03 -17.55 -20.67
C SER A 41 4.31 -16.79 -21.05
N GLY A 42 4.67 -15.80 -20.24
CA GLY A 42 5.88 -14.99 -20.43
C GLY A 42 5.74 -13.58 -19.85
N ASN A 43 6.86 -12.84 -19.83
CA ASN A 43 6.86 -11.40 -19.61
C ASN A 43 6.18 -10.70 -20.80
N VAL A 44 5.59 -9.53 -20.57
CA VAL A 44 4.96 -8.64 -21.55
C VAL A 44 5.85 -8.45 -22.78
N ASP A 45 7.14 -8.18 -22.59
CA ASP A 45 8.07 -7.93 -23.71
C ASP A 45 8.26 -9.17 -24.60
N THR A 46 8.31 -10.36 -24.00
CA THR A 46 8.39 -11.63 -24.73
C THR A 46 7.09 -11.88 -25.51
N LEU A 47 5.93 -11.60 -24.90
CA LEU A 47 4.64 -11.75 -25.59
C LEU A 47 4.52 -10.80 -26.79
N ARG A 48 4.98 -9.55 -26.64
CA ARG A 48 5.04 -8.57 -27.74
C ARG A 48 5.99 -9.02 -28.84
N ALA A 49 7.21 -9.43 -28.49
CA ALA A 49 8.19 -9.91 -29.46
C ALA A 49 7.69 -11.13 -30.24
N ASN A 50 7.02 -12.06 -29.57
CA ASN A 50 6.44 -13.25 -30.20
C ASN A 50 5.32 -12.90 -31.20
N LEU A 51 4.39 -12.02 -30.80
CA LEU A 51 3.33 -11.55 -31.71
C LEU A 51 3.90 -10.78 -32.90
N ALA A 52 4.87 -9.89 -32.64
CA ALA A 52 5.53 -9.11 -33.68
C ALA A 52 6.27 -10.01 -34.68
N THR A 53 7.03 -10.99 -34.19
CA THR A 53 7.74 -11.96 -35.03
C THR A 53 6.78 -12.79 -35.87
N TYR A 54 5.66 -13.24 -35.28
CA TYR A 54 4.69 -14.09 -35.97
C TYR A 54 3.97 -13.37 -37.12
N TYR A 55 3.63 -12.09 -36.92
CA TYR A 55 2.94 -11.28 -37.92
C TYR A 55 3.88 -10.43 -38.80
N GLY A 56 5.19 -10.45 -38.55
CA GLY A 56 6.15 -9.61 -39.26
C GLY A 56 5.98 -8.12 -38.98
N LEU A 57 5.56 -7.76 -37.76
CA LEU A 57 5.44 -6.37 -37.32
C LEU A 57 6.79 -5.86 -36.81
N ASP A 58 7.26 -4.75 -37.35
CA ASP A 58 8.48 -4.11 -36.87
C ASP A 58 8.17 -3.20 -35.67
N LEU A 59 8.67 -3.59 -34.48
CA LEU A 59 8.51 -2.81 -33.24
C LEU A 59 9.54 -1.69 -33.11
N THR A 60 10.55 -1.63 -33.98
CA THR A 60 11.57 -0.57 -33.96
C THR A 60 11.04 0.73 -34.55
N ILE A 61 10.04 0.63 -35.43
CA ILE A 61 9.24 1.75 -35.91
C ILE A 61 8.32 2.14 -34.77
N ASN A 62 8.87 2.82 -33.77
CA ASN A 62 8.07 3.51 -32.78
C ASN A 62 7.27 4.55 -33.59
N PRO A 63 5.96 4.37 -33.80
CA PRO A 63 5.18 5.42 -34.42
C PRO A 63 5.26 6.54 -33.39
N ARG A 64 6.12 7.53 -33.67
CA ARG A 64 6.17 8.77 -32.94
C ARG A 64 4.85 9.42 -33.25
N THR A 65 3.81 8.99 -32.55
CA THR A 65 2.48 9.57 -32.57
C THR A 65 2.73 11.01 -32.23
N GLU A 66 2.65 11.87 -33.25
CA GLU A 66 2.53 13.30 -33.04
C GLU A 66 1.45 13.44 -31.99
N ALA A 67 1.84 14.00 -30.85
CA ALA A 67 1.00 14.12 -29.69
C ALA A 67 -0.17 15.05 -30.06
N ILE A 68 -1.20 14.49 -30.68
CA ILE A 68 -2.56 14.92 -30.44
C ILE A 68 -2.69 14.72 -28.94
N THR A 69 -2.57 15.81 -28.20
CA THR A 69 -2.92 15.90 -26.79
C THR A 69 -4.38 15.49 -26.69
N ALA A 70 -4.63 14.18 -26.67
CA ALA A 70 -5.88 13.63 -26.22
C ALA A 70 -6.07 14.25 -24.84
N PRO A 71 -7.18 14.98 -24.59
CA PRO A 71 -7.44 15.55 -23.29
C PRO A 71 -7.25 14.42 -22.29
N THR A 72 -6.33 14.63 -21.36
CA THR A 72 -5.87 13.60 -20.44
C THR A 72 -7.12 13.06 -19.78
N VAL A 73 -7.54 11.85 -20.19
CA VAL A 73 -8.86 11.29 -19.84
C VAL A 73 -9.06 11.28 -18.32
N ASN A 74 -7.98 11.30 -17.54
CA ASN A 74 -8.03 11.46 -16.09
C ASN A 74 -8.51 12.83 -15.60
N GLU A 75 -8.17 13.95 -16.24
CA GLU A 75 -8.61 15.28 -15.78
C GLU A 75 -10.08 15.49 -16.08
N ASP A 76 -10.51 15.22 -17.32
CA ASP A 76 -11.92 15.30 -17.70
C ASP A 76 -12.81 14.34 -16.89
N ILE A 77 -12.34 13.12 -16.60
CA ILE A 77 -13.08 12.18 -15.74
C ILE A 77 -13.16 12.70 -14.31
N ARG A 78 -12.06 13.20 -13.73
CA ARG A 78 -12.09 13.79 -12.39
C ARG A 78 -13.04 14.98 -12.35
N ASP A 79 -12.97 15.88 -13.32
CA ASP A 79 -13.79 17.08 -13.34
C ASP A 79 -15.27 16.72 -13.48
N ARG A 80 -15.61 15.71 -14.29
CA ARG A 80 -16.98 15.17 -14.36
C ARG A 80 -17.41 14.51 -13.05
N GLN A 81 -16.56 13.74 -12.39
CA GLN A 81 -16.85 13.13 -11.09
C GLN A 81 -17.07 14.18 -10.00
N TRP A 82 -16.27 15.25 -9.99
CA TRP A 82 -16.44 16.36 -9.07
C TRP A 82 -17.69 17.18 -9.37
N ALA A 83 -18.02 17.40 -10.64
CA ALA A 83 -19.24 18.08 -11.06
C ALA A 83 -20.49 17.30 -10.63
N ASP A 84 -20.49 15.97 -10.79
CA ASP A 84 -21.60 15.09 -10.39
C ASP A 84 -21.79 15.05 -8.87
N LEU A 85 -20.68 14.99 -8.11
CA LEU A 85 -20.70 15.11 -6.65
C LEU A 85 -21.23 16.48 -6.19
N ALA A 86 -20.83 17.56 -6.86
CA ALA A 86 -21.31 18.91 -6.56
C ALA A 86 -22.80 19.06 -6.85
N ALA A 87 -23.29 18.51 -7.98
CA ALA A 87 -24.70 18.48 -8.34
C ALA A 87 -25.53 17.70 -7.31
N THR A 88 -25.05 16.52 -6.90
CA THR A 88 -25.66 15.71 -5.84
C THR A 88 -25.73 16.49 -4.52
N GLY A 89 -24.68 17.22 -4.16
CA GLY A 89 -24.67 18.07 -2.96
C GLY A 89 -25.64 19.26 -3.02
N VAL A 90 -25.93 19.81 -4.20
CA VAL A 90 -27.00 20.81 -4.39
C VAL A 90 -28.37 20.17 -4.15
N GLU A 91 -28.65 19.04 -4.79
CA GLU A 91 -29.90 18.31 -4.63
C GLU A 91 -30.18 17.95 -3.16
N TRP A 92 -29.15 17.51 -2.43
CA TRP A 92 -29.25 17.22 -1.00
C TRP A 92 -29.66 18.44 -0.19
N ARG A 93 -29.02 19.59 -0.43
CA ARG A 93 -29.34 20.83 0.29
C ARG A 93 -30.77 21.28 0.02
N ASP A 94 -31.26 21.11 -1.20
CA ASP A 94 -32.63 21.48 -1.55
C ASP A 94 -33.66 20.52 -0.94
N LYS A 95 -33.39 19.21 -0.91
CA LYS A 95 -34.23 18.22 -0.21
C LYS A 95 -34.31 18.48 1.30
N VAL A 96 -33.18 18.79 1.94
CA VAL A 96 -33.15 19.18 3.36
C VAL A 96 -33.95 20.46 3.60
N ARG A 97 -33.85 21.46 2.72
CA ARG A 97 -34.64 22.71 2.81
C ARG A 97 -36.14 22.45 2.65
N ALA A 98 -36.52 21.48 1.84
CA ALA A 98 -37.90 21.06 1.64
C ALA A 98 -38.44 20.16 2.79
N GLY A 99 -37.63 19.84 3.80
CA GLY A 99 -38.02 18.92 4.88
C GLY A 99 -38.11 17.45 4.43
N ILE A 100 -37.60 17.12 3.24
CA ILE A 100 -37.61 15.77 2.71
C ILE A 100 -36.37 15.04 3.24
N GLN A 101 -36.59 14.02 4.07
CA GLN A 101 -35.51 13.20 4.60
C GLN A 101 -34.82 12.45 3.44
N PHE A 102 -33.52 12.69 3.26
CA PHE A 102 -32.75 12.00 2.24
C PHE A 102 -32.52 10.53 2.65
N LYS A 103 -33.13 9.59 1.94
CA LYS A 103 -32.82 8.16 2.07
C LYS A 103 -31.62 7.86 1.17
N LEU A 104 -30.42 7.91 1.75
CA LEU A 104 -29.22 7.34 1.12
C LEU A 104 -29.53 5.86 0.87
N LEU A 105 -29.71 5.47 -0.40
CA LEU A 105 -30.21 4.15 -0.85
C LEU A 105 -30.51 3.24 0.34
N THR A 106 -31.75 3.29 0.85
CA THR A 106 -32.19 2.24 1.77
C THR A 106 -31.85 0.93 1.07
N GLN A 107 -30.99 0.12 1.69
CA GLN A 107 -30.68 -1.22 1.22
C GLN A 107 -32.01 -1.90 0.90
N ASP A 108 -32.38 -1.92 -0.38
CA ASP A 108 -33.47 -2.75 -0.82
C ASP A 108 -33.00 -4.15 -0.48
N LYS A 109 -33.74 -4.78 0.44
CA LYS A 109 -33.51 -6.14 0.94
C LYS A 109 -33.59 -7.22 -0.16
N HIS A 110 -33.55 -6.82 -1.43
CA HIS A 110 -33.68 -7.67 -2.61
C HIS A 110 -32.41 -7.73 -3.47
N SER A 111 -31.33 -7.00 -3.13
CA SER A 111 -30.02 -7.29 -3.70
C SER A 111 -29.35 -8.45 -2.95
N ALA A 112 -29.82 -9.67 -3.22
CA ALA A 112 -29.17 -10.90 -2.81
C ALA A 112 -27.80 -11.05 -3.51
N PHE A 113 -26.75 -10.50 -2.91
CA PHE A 113 -25.39 -11.00 -3.09
C PHE A 113 -25.07 -11.92 -1.91
N PRO A 114 -25.08 -13.26 -2.10
CA PRO A 114 -24.79 -14.21 -1.04
C PRO A 114 -23.27 -14.38 -0.93
N ILE A 115 -22.54 -13.42 -0.35
CA ILE A 115 -21.08 -13.58 -0.16
C ILE A 115 -20.60 -13.34 1.28
N LEU A 116 -21.40 -12.76 2.18
CA LEU A 116 -20.91 -12.41 3.54
C LEU A 116 -21.82 -12.82 4.71
N SER A 117 -22.56 -13.92 4.58
CA SER A 117 -23.43 -14.44 5.67
C SER A 117 -23.08 -15.86 6.13
N ALA A 118 -21.85 -16.33 5.90
CA ALA A 118 -21.39 -17.65 6.34
C ALA A 118 -20.26 -17.61 7.39
N ALA A 119 -19.92 -16.44 7.93
CA ALA A 119 -18.76 -16.28 8.82
C ALA A 119 -19.10 -15.84 10.26
N GLN A 120 -20.38 -15.84 10.66
CA GLN A 120 -20.76 -15.47 12.04
C GLN A 120 -21.02 -16.64 12.99
N ASP A 121 -21.01 -17.90 12.53
CA ASP A 121 -21.31 -19.08 13.37
C ASP A 121 -20.09 -19.88 13.84
N LEU A 122 -18.89 -19.30 13.82
CA LEU A 122 -17.69 -19.95 14.40
C LEU A 122 -17.00 -19.04 15.42
N LEU A 123 -17.72 -18.72 16.51
CA LEU A 123 -17.08 -18.33 17.77
C LEU A 123 -16.99 -19.57 18.67
N PRO A 124 -15.79 -20.14 18.91
CA PRO A 124 -15.60 -21.06 20.02
C PRO A 124 -15.63 -20.27 21.33
N THR A 125 -16.56 -20.68 22.20
CA THR A 125 -16.62 -20.34 23.61
C THR A 125 -15.28 -20.64 24.30
N LYS A 126 -14.90 -19.74 25.22
CA LYS A 126 -13.82 -19.89 26.20
C LYS A 126 -13.69 -21.34 26.69
N ASN A 127 -12.49 -21.90 26.59
CA ASN A 127 -12.04 -22.85 27.60
C ASN A 127 -10.54 -22.68 27.88
N ASN A 128 -10.24 -22.59 29.17
CA ASN A 128 -8.91 -22.47 29.75
C ASN A 128 -8.11 -23.77 29.50
N GLY A 129 -6.85 -23.62 29.11
CA GLY A 129 -5.90 -24.74 29.04
C GLY A 129 -4.58 -24.29 28.43
N ALA A 130 -3.62 -23.95 29.28
CA ALA A 130 -2.24 -23.71 28.89
C ALA A 130 -1.63 -24.94 28.21
N PRO A 131 -0.74 -24.73 27.22
CA PRO A 131 0.50 -25.49 27.27
C PRO A 131 1.70 -24.56 27.06
N THR A 132 2.59 -24.61 28.04
CA THR A 132 3.95 -24.10 28.00
C THR A 132 4.67 -24.75 26.81
N ARG A 133 5.00 -23.97 25.77
CA ARG A 133 5.93 -24.41 24.72
C ARG A 133 7.10 -23.43 24.67
N SER A 134 8.12 -23.78 25.45
CA SER A 134 9.46 -23.18 25.41
C SER A 134 10.06 -23.42 24.03
N VAL A 135 10.23 -22.36 23.25
CA VAL A 135 11.10 -22.34 22.07
C VAL A 135 12.36 -21.57 22.44
N HIS A 136 13.43 -22.34 22.63
CA HIS A 136 14.79 -21.85 22.77
C HIS A 136 15.20 -21.17 21.44
N PHE A 137 15.46 -19.86 21.48
CA PHE A 137 16.01 -19.11 20.35
C PHE A 137 17.43 -18.71 20.73
N ASN A 138 18.43 -19.46 20.26
CA ASN A 138 19.83 -19.06 20.36
C ASN A 138 20.14 -18.10 19.22
N SER A 139 20.39 -16.83 19.56
CA SER A 139 21.01 -15.86 18.66
C SER A 139 22.31 -15.38 19.29
N GLU A 140 23.42 -16.06 19.00
CA GLU A 140 24.76 -15.52 19.26
C GLU A 140 25.04 -14.37 18.29
N LEU A 141 24.97 -13.15 18.78
CA LEU A 141 25.53 -11.95 18.13
C LEU A 141 27.01 -11.85 18.51
N LYS A 142 27.91 -12.28 17.61
CA LYS A 142 29.32 -11.90 17.65
C LYS A 142 29.46 -10.46 17.16
N ILE A 143 29.73 -9.54 18.08
CA ILE A 143 30.21 -8.20 17.77
C ILE A 143 31.74 -8.24 17.89
N LEU A 144 32.45 -7.84 16.82
CA LEU A 144 33.85 -7.39 16.91
C LEU A 144 34.01 -6.07 16.14
N PRO A 145 34.93 -5.18 16.56
CA PRO A 145 34.90 -3.77 16.21
C PRO A 145 35.73 -3.41 14.98
N THR A 146 35.24 -2.38 14.28
CA THR A 146 35.95 -1.23 13.68
C THR A 146 37.48 -1.34 13.50
N ALA A 147 37.92 -1.29 12.23
CA ALA A 147 39.08 -0.51 11.79
C ALA A 147 39.01 -0.20 10.28
N ALA A 148 39.52 0.99 9.95
CA ALA A 148 39.59 1.81 8.73
C ALA A 148 40.07 1.14 7.39
N PRO A 149 40.03 1.88 6.25
CA PRO A 149 39.92 1.33 4.89
C PRO A 149 41.26 1.16 4.17
N VAL A 150 41.36 0.14 3.31
CA VAL A 150 42.48 -0.01 2.36
C VAL A 150 41.98 -0.45 0.97
N LYS A 151 42.65 0.13 -0.02
CA LYS A 151 42.45 0.16 -1.47
C LYS A 151 42.32 -1.19 -2.18
N LEU A 152 41.60 -1.12 -3.32
CA LEU A 152 41.82 -1.73 -4.63
C LEU A 152 42.71 -3.00 -4.69
N GLN A 153 42.15 -4.10 -5.20
CA GLN A 153 42.76 -4.80 -6.34
C GLN A 153 41.80 -5.78 -7.02
N SER A 154 41.89 -5.77 -8.35
CA SER A 154 41.30 -6.68 -9.31
C SER A 154 42.12 -7.98 -9.40
N GLY A 155 41.44 -9.10 -9.66
CA GLY A 155 42.01 -10.42 -9.99
C GLY A 155 40.89 -11.46 -9.89
N SER A 156 40.26 -11.93 -10.96
CA SER A 156 40.77 -12.85 -11.99
C SER A 156 41.46 -14.08 -11.40
N GLY A 157 40.83 -15.25 -11.51
CA GLY A 157 41.58 -16.50 -11.63
C GLY A 157 40.93 -17.78 -11.09
N HIS A 158 40.47 -18.60 -12.04
CA HIS A 158 40.69 -20.05 -12.18
C HIS A 158 40.01 -21.09 -11.25
N SER A 159 39.37 -22.02 -11.96
CA SER A 159 38.92 -23.37 -11.59
C SER A 159 39.93 -24.21 -10.80
N SER A 160 39.45 -25.17 -10.00
CA SER A 160 39.84 -26.59 -10.13
C SER A 160 39.02 -27.54 -9.26
N MET A 161 38.97 -28.80 -9.68
CA MET A 161 38.14 -29.89 -9.16
C MET A 161 38.86 -30.81 -8.15
N SER A 162 38.03 -31.63 -7.46
CA SER A 162 38.24 -33.06 -7.14
C SER A 162 38.75 -33.52 -5.75
N ALA A 163 38.39 -34.79 -5.46
CA ALA A 163 38.77 -35.75 -4.40
C ALA A 163 37.83 -35.78 -3.17
N ILE A 164 36.96 -36.79 -2.93
CA ILE A 164 37.11 -38.25 -2.64
C ILE A 164 37.67 -38.56 -1.23
N ASN A 165 36.75 -39.04 -0.36
CA ASN A 165 36.76 -39.82 0.93
C ASN A 165 37.98 -40.74 1.29
N PRO A 166 38.02 -41.50 2.42
CA PRO A 166 37.57 -41.41 3.85
C PRO A 166 38.72 -41.92 4.83
N PRO A 167 38.55 -42.70 5.94
CA PRO A 167 37.74 -42.66 7.20
C PRO A 167 38.61 -42.53 8.52
N ALA A 168 37.93 -42.62 9.70
CA ALA A 168 38.40 -42.51 11.12
C ALA A 168 39.53 -43.47 11.59
N PRO A 169 40.21 -43.32 12.78
CA PRO A 169 39.62 -43.58 14.13
C PRO A 169 40.27 -42.92 15.41
N THR A 170 39.59 -43.08 16.57
CA THR A 170 40.05 -43.20 18.00
C THR A 170 40.79 -42.09 18.81
N GLN A 171 40.11 -41.61 19.88
CA GLN A 171 40.50 -41.40 21.33
C GLN A 171 41.75 -40.56 21.73
N PRO A 172 41.95 -40.10 23.01
CA PRO A 172 41.22 -40.36 24.27
C PRO A 172 40.80 -39.13 25.11
N SER A 173 40.00 -39.42 26.14
CA SER A 173 39.53 -38.52 27.21
C SER A 173 40.65 -37.87 28.03
N VAL A 174 40.48 -36.58 28.34
CA VAL A 174 41.13 -35.92 29.49
C VAL A 174 40.03 -35.26 30.34
N THR A 175 39.87 -35.82 31.54
CA THR A 175 39.02 -35.30 32.60
C THR A 175 39.74 -34.16 33.31
N ILE A 176 39.14 -32.97 33.34
CA ILE A 176 39.58 -31.86 34.20
C ILE A 176 38.37 -31.41 35.03
N PRO A 177 38.43 -31.42 36.37
CA PRO A 177 37.37 -30.90 37.22
C PRO A 177 37.52 -29.38 37.34
N SER A 178 36.77 -28.61 36.57
CA SER A 178 36.61 -27.17 36.82
C SER A 178 35.31 -26.93 37.59
N THR A 179 35.49 -26.59 38.86
CA THR A 179 34.52 -26.02 39.79
C THR A 179 33.70 -24.92 39.10
N ILE A 180 32.49 -25.27 38.68
CA ILE A 180 31.51 -24.33 38.10
C ILE A 180 30.81 -23.65 39.27
N ASN A 181 31.18 -22.40 39.50
CA ASN A 181 30.47 -21.52 40.41
C ASN A 181 29.19 -21.04 39.68
N PRO A 182 27.97 -21.35 40.14
CA PRO A 182 26.74 -20.84 39.52
C PRO A 182 26.56 -19.38 39.94
N SER A 183 27.32 -18.47 39.30
CA SER A 183 27.05 -17.05 39.41
C SER A 183 25.83 -16.74 38.57
N SER A 184 24.67 -16.71 39.23
CA SER A 184 23.42 -16.15 38.74
C SER A 184 23.62 -14.68 38.35
N ALA A 185 24.09 -14.46 37.13
CA ALA A 185 24.00 -13.20 36.42
C ALA A 185 23.01 -13.37 35.26
N ALA A 186 21.75 -13.69 35.58
CA ALA A 186 20.64 -13.48 34.66
C ALA A 186 20.50 -11.96 34.48
N GLY A 187 21.15 -11.44 33.44
CA GLY A 187 21.27 -10.01 33.19
C GLY A 187 19.94 -9.32 32.84
N PRO A 188 19.91 -7.97 32.87
CA PRO A 188 18.73 -7.13 32.61
C PRO A 188 18.18 -7.16 31.16
N VAL A 189 18.65 -8.08 30.32
CA VAL A 189 18.30 -8.12 28.88
C VAL A 189 16.81 -8.39 28.67
N SER A 190 16.19 -9.22 29.51
CA SER A 190 14.75 -9.51 29.42
C SER A 190 13.85 -8.31 29.73
N GLN A 191 14.34 -7.33 30.51
CA GLN A 191 13.54 -6.16 30.89
C GLN A 191 13.50 -5.10 29.78
N LEU A 192 14.61 -4.94 29.04
CA LEU A 192 14.67 -4.05 27.88
C LEU A 192 13.80 -4.57 26.73
N GLU A 193 13.80 -5.88 26.50
CA GLU A 193 12.98 -6.51 25.47
C GLU A 193 11.48 -6.42 25.80
N ALA A 194 11.11 -6.63 27.07
CA ALA A 194 9.74 -6.47 27.53
C ALA A 194 9.22 -5.03 27.35
N ALA A 195 10.03 -4.03 27.69
CA ALA A 195 9.68 -2.62 27.48
C ALA A 195 9.50 -2.29 25.98
N ALA A 196 10.40 -2.79 25.13
CA ALA A 196 10.27 -2.62 23.68
C ALA A 196 9.01 -3.27 23.11
N LEU A 197 8.59 -4.43 23.63
CA LEU A 197 7.35 -5.09 23.23
C LEU A 197 6.09 -4.33 23.65
N ASP A 198 6.09 -3.72 24.83
CA ASP A 198 4.96 -2.93 25.35
C ASP A 198 4.78 -1.61 24.59
N ASP A 199 5.90 -0.92 24.30
CA ASP A 199 5.91 0.27 23.44
C ASP A 199 5.32 -0.01 22.06
N LEU A 200 5.61 -1.20 21.50
CA LEU A 200 5.12 -1.61 20.18
C LEU A 200 3.64 -1.99 20.20
N SER A 201 3.18 -2.67 21.25
CA SER A 201 1.75 -2.96 21.43
C SER A 201 0.95 -1.66 21.56
N THR A 202 1.52 -0.67 22.27
CA THR A 202 0.98 0.69 22.39
C THR A 202 0.98 1.41 21.04
N ALA A 203 2.03 1.29 20.24
CA ALA A 203 2.10 1.88 18.90
C ALA A 203 1.03 1.31 17.94
N ILE A 204 0.79 -0.01 18.01
CA ILE A 204 -0.27 -0.68 17.22
C ILE A 204 -1.66 -0.19 17.65
N ALA A 205 -1.92 -0.12 18.95
CA ALA A 205 -3.17 0.42 19.47
C ALA A 205 -3.38 1.89 19.08
N GLY A 206 -2.29 2.68 19.08
CA GLY A 206 -2.31 4.06 18.59
C GLY A 206 -2.65 4.15 17.11
N LEU A 207 -2.14 3.23 16.28
CA LEU A 207 -2.45 3.18 14.84
C LEU A 207 -3.94 2.92 14.56
N GLU A 208 -4.61 2.15 15.39
CA GLU A 208 -6.04 1.85 15.23
C GLU A 208 -6.94 2.98 15.73
N ARG A 209 -6.46 3.84 16.67
CA ARG A 209 -7.25 4.89 17.33
C ARG A 209 -7.00 6.32 16.85
N CYS A 210 -6.21 6.55 15.81
CA CYS A 210 -5.97 7.93 15.34
C CYS A 210 -7.24 8.58 14.79
N GLU A 211 -7.79 9.54 15.55
CA GLU A 211 -8.88 10.39 15.11
C GLU A 211 -8.32 11.64 14.41
N GLY A 212 -8.34 11.62 13.07
CA GLY A 212 -8.03 12.79 12.24
C GLY A 212 -6.64 12.79 11.59
N LEU A 213 -6.49 13.70 10.62
CA LEU A 213 -5.29 13.82 9.77
C LEU A 213 -4.05 14.27 10.57
N GLN A 214 -4.22 15.14 11.57
CA GLN A 214 -3.11 15.64 12.40
C GLN A 214 -2.42 14.52 13.18
N ALA A 215 -3.20 13.68 13.86
CA ALA A 215 -2.68 12.54 14.61
C ALA A 215 -1.95 11.54 13.71
N ILE A 216 -2.46 11.33 12.48
CA ILE A 216 -1.80 10.46 11.49
C ILE A 216 -0.43 11.01 11.09
N ILE A 217 -0.36 12.31 10.75
CA ILE A 217 0.92 12.96 10.38
C ILE A 217 1.90 12.88 11.54
N GLN A 218 1.46 13.21 12.76
CA GLN A 218 2.30 13.13 13.95
C GLN A 218 2.84 11.72 14.18
N GLN A 219 2.05 10.67 13.94
CA GLN A 219 2.49 9.29 14.08
C GLN A 219 3.51 8.85 13.01
N ILE A 220 3.47 9.48 11.84
CA ILE A 220 4.47 9.23 10.78
C ILE A 220 5.79 9.92 11.16
N GLU A 221 5.71 11.17 11.61
CA GLU A 221 6.86 11.98 12.04
C GLU A 221 7.55 11.40 13.28
N SER A 222 6.79 10.81 14.20
CA SER A 222 7.37 10.10 15.36
C SER A 222 8.10 8.81 14.97
N GLY A 223 8.00 8.36 13.72
CA GLY A 223 8.62 7.14 13.23
C GLY A 223 7.86 5.85 13.57
N ALA A 224 6.71 5.91 14.24
CA ALA A 224 5.95 4.72 14.62
C ALA A 224 5.48 3.90 13.40
N VAL A 225 5.09 4.57 12.31
CA VAL A 225 4.72 3.89 11.05
C VAL A 225 5.93 3.16 10.44
N LYS A 226 7.12 3.78 10.50
CA LYS A 226 8.37 3.18 10.02
C LYS A 226 8.77 1.98 10.88
N ALA A 227 8.71 2.10 12.20
CA ALA A 227 9.02 1.01 13.13
C ALA A 227 8.14 -0.24 12.88
N ILE A 228 6.85 -0.06 12.60
CA ILE A 228 5.95 -1.18 12.28
C ILE A 228 6.27 -1.78 10.92
N ARG A 229 6.69 -0.97 9.95
CA ARG A 229 7.16 -1.49 8.66
C ARG A 229 8.45 -2.28 8.79
N ASP A 230 9.41 -1.78 9.56
CA ASP A 230 10.70 -2.45 9.73
C ASP A 230 10.55 -3.80 10.47
N ARG A 231 9.57 -3.90 11.38
CA ARG A 231 9.32 -5.10 12.16
C ARG A 231 8.50 -6.17 11.45
N TYR A 232 7.39 -5.76 10.83
CA TYR A 232 6.43 -6.70 10.26
C TYR A 232 6.49 -6.73 8.72
N GLY A 233 6.94 -5.65 8.11
CA GLY A 233 6.99 -5.50 6.66
C GLY A 233 8.11 -6.29 6.00
N PRO A 234 8.08 -6.39 4.65
CA PRO A 234 9.14 -7.04 3.90
C PRO A 234 10.47 -6.30 4.09
N SER A 235 11.54 -7.03 4.45
CA SER A 235 12.86 -6.46 4.77
C SER A 235 13.52 -5.67 3.63
N LYS A 236 13.03 -5.83 2.39
CA LYS A 236 13.51 -5.10 1.22
C LYS A 236 12.35 -4.47 0.46
N PRO A 237 12.37 -3.14 0.22
CA PRO A 237 11.36 -2.49 -0.61
C PRO A 237 11.39 -3.08 -2.03
N GLY A 238 10.22 -3.45 -2.56
CA GLY A 238 10.08 -4.01 -3.91
C GLY A 238 10.27 -5.53 -4.00
N HIS A 239 10.74 -6.20 -2.95
CA HIS A 239 10.78 -7.66 -2.91
C HIS A 239 9.57 -8.23 -2.15
N ARG A 240 8.94 -9.25 -2.72
CA ARG A 240 8.00 -10.14 -2.01
C ARG A 240 8.76 -11.08 -1.07
N GLY A 241 9.61 -10.53 -0.21
CA GLY A 241 10.26 -11.30 0.85
C GLY A 241 9.22 -11.88 1.81
N THR A 242 9.65 -12.85 2.62
CA THR A 242 8.83 -13.45 3.67
C THR A 242 8.52 -12.37 4.71
N ALA A 243 7.37 -11.70 4.56
CA ALA A 243 6.85 -10.80 5.56
C ALA A 243 6.30 -11.61 6.74
N ASP A 244 6.19 -10.98 7.91
CA ASP A 244 5.49 -11.58 9.04
C ASP A 244 4.03 -11.89 8.64
N ALA A 245 3.47 -13.00 9.10
CA ALA A 245 2.08 -13.37 8.82
C ALA A 245 1.09 -12.26 9.24
N SER A 246 1.44 -11.49 10.27
CA SER A 246 0.67 -10.35 10.76
C SER A 246 0.75 -9.10 9.86
N TRP A 247 1.69 -9.02 8.92
CA TRP A 247 1.86 -7.87 8.02
C TRP A 247 0.59 -7.56 7.21
N SER A 248 -0.13 -8.59 6.79
CA SER A 248 -1.37 -8.44 6.04
C SER A 248 -2.39 -7.54 6.76
N LYS A 249 -2.43 -7.59 8.11
CA LYS A 249 -3.32 -6.76 8.93
C LYS A 249 -2.95 -5.26 8.84
N TYR A 250 -1.66 -4.94 8.79
CA TYR A 250 -1.17 -3.55 8.91
C TYR A 250 -0.77 -2.92 7.57
N SER A 251 -0.50 -3.73 6.54
CA SER A 251 0.07 -3.31 5.26
C SER A 251 -0.71 -2.18 4.59
N ASN A 252 -2.04 -2.29 4.52
CA ASN A 252 -2.91 -1.29 3.93
C ASN A 252 -2.89 0.03 4.74
N LEU A 253 -2.89 -0.07 6.06
CA LEU A 253 -2.89 1.09 6.96
C LEU A 253 -1.56 1.86 6.86
N VAL A 254 -0.44 1.13 6.96
CA VAL A 254 0.91 1.68 6.79
C VAL A 254 1.06 2.34 5.42
N SER A 255 0.68 1.65 4.34
CA SER A 255 0.79 2.18 2.97
C SER A 255 -0.05 3.45 2.75
N LYS A 256 -1.27 3.51 3.30
CA LYS A 256 -2.12 4.71 3.24
C LYS A 256 -1.47 5.89 3.94
N ARG A 257 -0.91 5.67 5.13
CA ARG A 257 -0.26 6.70 5.95
C ARG A 257 0.99 7.24 5.26
N GLU A 258 1.87 6.36 4.77
CA GLU A 258 3.04 6.77 4.00
C GLU A 258 2.68 7.52 2.70
N ARG A 259 1.60 7.11 2.03
CA ARG A 259 1.09 7.85 0.86
C ARG A 259 0.64 9.25 1.25
N LEU A 260 -0.07 9.40 2.36
CA LEU A 260 -0.54 10.68 2.87
C LEU A 260 0.65 11.61 3.19
N HIS A 261 1.69 11.09 3.85
CA HIS A 261 2.91 11.85 4.09
C HIS A 261 3.66 12.21 2.80
N ARG A 262 3.69 11.32 1.80
CA ARG A 262 4.24 11.67 0.48
C ARG A 262 3.50 12.83 -0.16
N ILE A 263 2.17 12.86 -0.09
CA ILE A 263 1.37 13.98 -0.62
C ILE A 263 1.71 15.27 0.14
N LEU A 264 1.81 15.22 1.48
CA LEU A 264 2.21 16.39 2.28
C LEU A 264 3.58 16.94 1.84
N ILE A 265 4.57 16.08 1.61
CA ILE A 265 5.91 16.52 1.20
C ILE A 265 5.96 16.97 -0.26
N GLN A 266 5.30 16.23 -1.17
CA GLN A 266 5.41 16.47 -2.62
C GLN A 266 4.49 17.59 -3.12
N ASP A 267 3.23 17.61 -2.69
CA ASP A 267 2.21 18.53 -3.24
C ASP A 267 2.06 19.80 -2.39
N PHE A 268 2.48 19.74 -1.12
CA PHE A 268 2.35 20.84 -0.16
C PHE A 268 3.69 21.32 0.39
N GLU A 269 4.82 20.81 -0.12
CA GLU A 269 6.18 21.22 0.30
C GLU A 269 6.44 21.07 1.81
N GLY A 270 5.67 20.21 2.48
CA GLY A 270 5.71 20.05 3.94
C GLY A 270 4.93 21.12 4.72
N ASP A 271 4.22 22.04 4.05
CA ASP A 271 3.35 23.02 4.70
C ASP A 271 2.08 22.36 5.25
N LYS A 272 2.13 22.05 6.55
CA LYS A 272 1.03 21.43 7.30
C LYS A 272 -0.20 22.33 7.36
N GLU A 273 -0.04 23.65 7.47
CA GLU A 273 -1.17 24.56 7.58
C GLU A 273 -1.94 24.60 6.27
N ARG A 274 -1.25 24.72 5.15
CA ARG A 274 -1.85 24.65 3.82
C ARG A 274 -2.49 23.28 3.55
N PHE A 275 -1.83 22.20 3.97
CA PHE A 275 -2.37 20.85 3.86
C PHE A 275 -3.66 20.67 4.66
N PHE A 276 -3.70 21.06 5.93
CA PHE A 276 -4.91 20.96 6.74
C PHE A 276 -5.99 21.96 6.29
N GLY A 277 -5.60 23.14 5.83
CA GLY A 277 -6.50 24.14 5.24
C GLY A 277 -7.22 23.60 4.00
N PHE A 278 -6.55 22.78 3.18
CA PHE A 278 -7.17 22.13 2.01
C PHE A 278 -8.31 21.17 2.37
N PHE A 279 -8.19 20.45 3.50
CA PHE A 279 -9.24 19.52 3.97
C PHE A 279 -10.25 20.17 4.91
N SER A 280 -10.00 21.40 5.36
CA SER A 280 -10.92 22.14 6.21
C SER A 280 -12.00 22.77 5.33
N VAL A 281 -13.27 22.50 5.62
CA VAL A 281 -14.36 23.25 4.99
C VAL A 281 -14.22 24.70 5.45
N PRO A 282 -14.03 25.67 4.54
CA PRO A 282 -13.96 27.07 4.95
C PRO A 282 -15.24 27.40 5.72
N PRO A 283 -15.13 28.06 6.89
CA PRO A 283 -16.29 28.38 7.70
C PRO A 283 -17.31 29.09 6.80
N PRO A 284 -18.59 28.68 6.82
CA PRO A 284 -19.59 29.22 5.90
C PRO A 284 -19.56 30.73 6.06
N ALA A 285 -19.21 31.44 4.98
CA ALA A 285 -19.03 32.89 5.00
C ALA A 285 -20.21 33.48 5.74
N ALA A 286 -19.95 34.04 6.93
CA ALA A 286 -21.00 34.48 7.83
C ALA A 286 -21.88 35.41 7.01
N LYS A 287 -23.10 34.94 6.67
CA LYS A 287 -24.03 35.74 5.88
C LYS A 287 -24.18 37.01 6.69
N LYS A 288 -23.60 38.12 6.20
CA LYS A 288 -23.77 39.43 6.82
C LYS A 288 -25.27 39.58 6.91
N ARG A 289 -25.83 39.34 8.10
CA ARG A 289 -27.25 39.51 8.36
C ARG A 289 -27.43 40.98 8.06
N LYS A 290 -27.96 41.26 6.88
CA LYS A 290 -28.28 42.62 6.43
C LYS A 290 -29.15 43.12 7.54
N HIS A 291 -28.57 43.95 8.41
CA HIS A 291 -29.25 44.49 9.55
C HIS A 291 -30.28 45.39 8.92
N CYS A 292 -31.50 44.85 8.71
CA CYS A 292 -32.67 45.64 8.38
C CYS A 292 -32.85 46.53 9.60
N ARG A 293 -32.19 47.69 9.52
CA ARG A 293 -32.37 48.83 10.38
C ARG A 293 -33.82 49.24 10.15
N SER A 294 -34.72 48.58 10.90
CA SER A 294 -36.11 48.94 10.99
C SER A 294 -36.12 50.38 11.47
N GLY A 295 -36.31 51.29 10.52
CA GLY A 295 -36.55 52.69 10.81
C GLY A 295 -37.85 52.74 11.59
N ALA A 296 -37.73 52.83 12.91
CA ALA A 296 -38.79 53.33 13.76
C ALA A 296 -39.09 54.76 13.30
N MET A 297 -40.08 54.90 12.42
CA MET A 297 -40.75 56.17 12.15
C MET A 297 -41.42 56.60 13.46
N VAL A 298 -40.70 57.41 14.24
CA VAL A 298 -41.28 58.21 15.31
C VAL A 298 -42.13 59.28 14.63
N ARG A 299 -43.44 59.03 14.55
CA ARG A 299 -44.43 60.07 14.24
C ARG A 299 -44.58 60.97 15.47
N SER A 300 -43.79 62.03 15.53
CA SER A 300 -44.07 63.19 16.37
C SER A 300 -45.33 63.87 15.84
N ARG A 301 -46.47 63.67 16.52
CA ARG A 301 -47.69 64.42 16.26
C ARG A 301 -47.75 65.55 17.29
N SER A 302 -47.39 66.74 16.84
CA SER A 302 -47.56 67.99 17.58
C SER A 302 -49.02 68.15 17.99
N GLN A 303 -49.25 68.29 19.30
CA GLN A 303 -50.40 69.03 19.82
C GLN A 303 -50.00 70.50 19.78
N ASP A 304 -50.78 71.30 19.07
CA ASP A 304 -50.87 72.73 19.30
C ASP A 304 -52.28 73.04 19.86
N PRO A 305 -52.39 74.07 20.72
CA PRO A 305 -53.52 74.34 21.62
C PRO A 305 -54.79 74.89 20.95
#